data_AF-I0FF53-F1
#
_entry.id   AF-I0FF53-F1
#
_cell.length_a   1.000
_cell.length_b   1.000
_cell.length_c   1.000
_cell.angle_alpha   90.00
_cell.angle_beta   90.00
_cell.angle_gamma   90.00
#
_symmetry.space_group_name_H-M   'P 1'
#
loop_
_entity.id
_entity.type
_entity.pdbx_description
1 polymer ?
#
loop_
_entity_poly.entity_id
_entity_poly.type
_entity_poly.pdbx_seq_one_letter_code
_entity_poly.pdbx_strand_id
1 'polypeptide(L)'
;MRQGDRFIGIYYGFARLPKPFIVHYKENEVKKTSKITKIYYIEFRFKKGSVFCYLRSLCTLLQSKNKEKNFYNSLLSRTLKLEKEVHRFYGKEYFEDKGILKWIKENQK
;
A
#
# COMPACT_ATOMS: atom_id res chain seq x y z
N MET A 1 6.08 -4.58 23.37
CA MET A 1 4.83 -3.86 23.00
C MET A 1 4.50 -2.88 24.12
N ARG A 2 4.18 -1.61 23.82
CA ARG A 2 3.70 -0.66 24.85
C ARG A 2 2.40 -1.22 25.43
N GLN A 3 2.33 -1.43 26.74
CA GLN A 3 1.16 -2.00 27.39
C GLN A 3 -0.12 -1.24 27.00
N GLY A 4 -1.09 -1.98 26.46
CA GLY A 4 -2.41 -1.48 26.08
C GLY A 4 -2.58 -0.93 24.67
N ASP A 5 -1.54 -0.84 23.83
CA ASP A 5 -1.69 -0.45 22.43
C ASP A 5 -1.81 -1.68 21.51
N ARG A 6 -3.03 -2.22 21.41
CA ARG A 6 -3.32 -3.47 20.69
C ARG A 6 -3.38 -3.23 19.19
N PHE A 7 -2.70 -4.08 18.41
CA PHE A 7 -2.86 -4.14 16.96
C PHE A 7 -4.30 -4.52 16.58
N ILE A 8 -4.89 -3.74 15.67
CA ILE A 8 -6.26 -3.88 15.18
C ILE A 8 -6.29 -4.59 13.83
N GLY A 9 -5.40 -4.18 12.91
CA GLY A 9 -5.34 -4.74 11.57
C GLY A 9 -4.59 -3.87 10.57
N ILE A 10 -4.64 -4.28 9.30
CA ILE A 10 -4.01 -3.60 8.18
C ILE A 10 -5.10 -3.07 7.24
N TYR A 11 -4.98 -1.81 6.85
CA TYR A 11 -5.88 -1.15 5.91
C TYR A 11 -5.09 -0.52 4.77
N TYR A 12 -5.74 -0.32 3.64
CA TYR A 12 -5.14 0.31 2.47
C TYR A 12 -5.98 1.50 2.08
N GLY A 13 -5.31 2.51 1.53
CA GLY A 13 -6.00 3.69 1.09
C GLY A 13 -5.12 4.60 0.28
N PHE A 14 -5.64 5.79 0.06
CA PHE A 14 -4.91 6.86 -0.58
C PHE A 14 -5.32 8.20 0.00
N ALA A 15 -4.38 9.14 -0.02
CA ALA A 15 -4.62 10.53 0.29
C ALA A 15 -4.42 11.36 -0.99
N ARG A 16 -5.34 12.30 -1.24
CA ARG A 16 -5.10 13.38 -2.20
C ARG A 16 -4.23 14.44 -1.52
N LEU A 17 -3.20 14.89 -2.21
CA LEU A 17 -2.34 15.94 -1.69
C LEU A 17 -2.98 17.32 -1.93
N PRO A 18 -2.95 18.23 -0.95
CA PRO A 18 -3.42 19.62 -1.15
C PRO A 18 -2.65 20.34 -2.26
N LYS A 19 -1.36 20.01 -2.43
CA LYS A 19 -0.50 20.49 -3.51
C LYS A 19 0.25 19.31 -4.14
N PRO A 20 0.42 19.26 -5.47
CA PRO A 20 1.16 18.18 -6.11
C PRO A 20 2.62 18.15 -5.66
N PHE A 21 3.14 16.96 -5.35
CA PHE A 21 4.57 16.74 -5.16
C PHE A 21 5.25 16.58 -6.52
N ILE A 22 6.22 17.43 -6.83
CA ILE A 22 6.89 17.44 -8.13
C ILE A 22 8.24 16.73 -8.01
N VAL A 23 8.44 15.71 -8.85
CA VAL A 23 9.67 14.93 -8.92
C VAL A 23 10.34 15.17 -10.26
N HIS A 24 11.53 15.75 -10.22
CA HIS A 24 12.40 15.87 -11.39
C HIS A 24 13.35 14.68 -11.43
N TYR A 25 13.46 14.04 -12.60
CA TYR A 25 14.36 12.92 -12.82
C TYR A 25 14.91 12.95 -14.25
N LYS A 26 15.98 12.19 -14.50
CA LYS A 26 16.52 11.98 -15.85
C LYS A 26 16.29 10.53 -16.25
N GLU A 27 15.87 10.32 -17.49
CA GLU A 27 15.73 8.99 -18.08
C GLU A 27 16.30 9.08 -19.50
N ASN A 28 17.35 8.28 -19.77
CA ASN A 28 18.12 8.35 -21.02
C ASN A 28 18.57 9.79 -21.35
N GLU A 29 19.15 10.48 -20.36
CA GLU A 29 19.62 11.88 -20.42
C GLU A 29 18.53 12.96 -20.62
N VAL A 30 17.29 12.57 -20.94
CA VAL A 30 16.15 13.48 -21.06
C VAL A 30 15.61 13.83 -19.66
N LYS A 31 15.51 15.14 -19.38
CA LYS A 31 14.87 15.64 -18.14
C LYS A 31 13.36 15.39 -18.20
N LYS A 32 12.83 14.71 -17.19
CA LYS A 32 11.41 14.42 -17.01
C LYS A 32 10.90 14.99 -15.69
N THR A 33 9.61 15.31 -15.68
CA THR A 33 8.92 15.81 -14.49
C THR A 33 7.67 14.97 -14.24
N SER A 34 7.58 14.38 -13.06
CA SER A 34 6.41 13.65 -12.58
C SER A 34 5.67 14.49 -11.54
N LYS A 35 4.35 14.62 -11.69
CA LYS A 35 3.46 15.22 -10.69
C LYS A 35 2.75 14.11 -9.92
N ILE A 36 2.90 14.10 -8.60
CA ILE A 36 2.21 13.17 -7.71
C ILE A 36 1.13 13.97 -6.98
N THR A 37 -0.13 13.69 -7.29
CA THR A 37 -1.31 14.33 -6.65
C THR A 37 -2.01 13.40 -5.66
N LYS A 38 -1.65 12.12 -5.69
CA LYS A 38 -2.28 11.04 -4.94
C LYS A 38 -1.19 10.10 -4.41
N ILE A 39 -1.17 9.90 -3.10
CA ILE A 39 -0.25 8.96 -2.45
C ILE A 39 -1.06 7.80 -1.89
N TYR A 40 -0.55 6.59 -2.06
CA TYR A 40 -1.16 5.36 -1.57
C TYR A 40 -0.43 4.89 -0.33
N TYR A 41 -1.14 4.24 0.59
CA TYR A 41 -0.57 3.81 1.85
C TYR A 41 -1.08 2.45 2.31
N ILE A 42 -0.25 1.83 3.15
CA ILE A 42 -0.62 0.76 4.09
C ILE A 42 -0.75 1.40 5.47
N GLU A 43 -1.88 1.23 6.13
CA GLU A 43 -2.13 1.67 7.49
C GLU A 43 -2.08 0.47 8.42
N PHE A 44 -1.10 0.45 9.33
CA PHE A 44 -1.05 -0.47 10.45
C PHE A 44 -1.78 0.18 11.62
N ARG A 45 -2.99 -0.28 11.91
CA ARG A 45 -3.85 0.34 12.92
C ARG A 45 -3.67 -0.31 14.27
N PHE A 46 -3.55 0.52 15.30
CA PHE A 46 -3.45 0.16 16.71
C PHE A 46 -4.54 0.87 17.52
N LYS A 47 -4.72 0.51 18.79
CA LYS A 47 -5.75 1.10 19.65
C LYS A 47 -5.54 2.60 19.88
N LYS A 48 -4.29 3.04 19.98
CA LYS A 48 -3.92 4.44 20.32
C LYS A 48 -3.50 5.26 19.10
N GLY A 49 -3.57 4.69 17.89
CA GLY A 49 -3.19 5.39 16.67
C GLY A 49 -2.83 4.44 15.53
N SER A 50 -2.22 4.98 14.49
CA SER A 50 -1.85 4.22 13.30
C SER A 50 -0.43 4.57 12.83
N VAL A 51 0.23 3.61 12.21
CA VAL A 51 1.47 3.82 11.45
C VAL A 51 1.15 3.74 9.98
N PHE A 52 1.49 4.78 9.22
CA PHE A 52 1.28 4.83 7.77
C PHE A 52 2.58 4.57 7.02
N CYS A 53 2.55 3.59 6.12
CA CYS A 53 3.63 3.31 5.17
C CYS A 53 3.17 3.77 3.77
N TYR A 54 3.74 4.87 3.29
CA TYR A 54 3.39 5.43 1.99
C TYR A 54 4.20 4.77 0.87
N LEU A 55 3.50 4.18 -0.11
CA LEU A 55 4.10 3.43 -1.21
C LEU A 55 3.44 3.82 -2.52
N ARG A 56 4.15 4.58 -3.37
CA ARG A 56 3.65 5.00 -4.69
C ARG A 56 3.26 3.81 -5.58
N SER A 57 4.00 2.71 -5.48
CA SER A 57 3.80 1.50 -6.28
C SER A 57 2.46 0.81 -6.05
N LEU A 58 1.79 0.99 -4.90
CA LEU A 58 0.48 0.37 -4.65
C LEU A 58 -0.58 0.76 -5.69
N CYS A 59 -0.41 1.91 -6.35
CA CYS A 59 -1.30 2.34 -7.43
C CYS A 59 -1.33 1.36 -8.61
N THR A 60 -0.28 0.56 -8.81
CA THR A 60 -0.21 -0.40 -9.91
C THR A 60 -1.11 -1.60 -9.67
N LEU A 61 -1.39 -1.95 -8.41
CA LEU A 61 -2.29 -3.03 -8.03
C LEU A 61 -3.74 -2.74 -8.37
N LEU A 62 -4.10 -1.46 -8.52
CA LEU A 62 -5.46 -1.02 -8.85
C LEU A 62 -5.73 -0.97 -10.36
N GLN A 63 -4.72 -1.17 -11.19
CA GLN A 63 -4.85 -1.08 -12.65
C GLN A 63 -4.93 -2.48 -13.24
N SER A 64 -6.10 -2.87 -13.72
CA SER A 64 -6.37 -4.18 -14.35
C SER A 64 -5.32 -4.59 -15.40
N LYS A 65 -4.92 -3.65 -16.26
CA LYS A 65 -3.90 -3.84 -17.32
C LYS A 65 -2.51 -4.29 -16.82
N ASN A 66 -2.25 -4.22 -15.51
CA ASN A 66 -0.96 -4.62 -14.95
C ASN A 66 -0.97 -6.05 -14.40
N LYS A 67 -2.12 -6.74 -14.31
CA LYS A 67 -2.22 -8.08 -13.67
C LYS A 67 -1.27 -9.12 -14.27
N GLU A 68 -1.01 -9.04 -15.57
CA GLU A 68 -0.12 -9.97 -16.28
C GLU A 68 1.37 -9.60 -16.15
N LYS A 69 1.69 -8.44 -15.57
CA LYS A 69 3.08 -7.97 -15.48
C LYS A 69 3.79 -8.58 -14.27
N ASN A 70 5.02 -9.02 -14.47
CA ASN A 70 5.89 -9.55 -13.40
C ASN A 70 5.99 -8.61 -12.19
N PHE A 71 6.09 -7.30 -12.43
CA PHE A 71 6.13 -6.31 -11.36
C PHE A 71 4.86 -6.31 -10.49
N TYR A 72 3.68 -6.46 -11.09
CA TYR A 72 2.41 -6.53 -10.35
C TYR A 72 2.41 -7.75 -9.43
N ASN A 73 2.76 -8.92 -9.96
CA ASN A 73 2.79 -10.18 -9.21
C ASN A 73 3.82 -10.14 -8.08
N SER A 74 5.00 -9.54 -8.34
CA SER A 74 6.03 -9.35 -7.32
C SER A 74 5.59 -8.41 -6.21
N LEU A 75 4.92 -7.30 -6.54
CA LEU A 75 4.42 -6.36 -5.54
C LEU A 75 3.29 -6.98 -4.70
N LEU A 76 2.34 -7.66 -5.35
CA LEU A 76 1.23 -8.32 -4.67
C LEU A 76 1.72 -9.40 -3.72
N SER A 77 2.59 -10.30 -4.18
CA SER A 77 3.15 -11.38 -3.34
C SER A 77 3.91 -10.85 -2.12
N ARG A 78 4.74 -9.81 -2.29
CA ARG A 78 5.45 -9.17 -1.17
C ARG A 78 4.49 -8.50 -0.19
N THR A 79 3.43 -7.87 -0.68
CA THR A 79 2.42 -7.22 0.16
C THR A 79 1.63 -8.26 0.96
N LEU A 80 1.19 -9.35 0.33
CA LEU A 80 0.51 -10.47 1.01
C LEU A 80 1.41 -11.14 2.05
N LYS A 81 2.69 -11.33 1.73
CA LYS A 81 3.66 -11.88 2.69
C LYS A 81 3.80 -10.95 3.90
N LEU A 82 3.95 -9.65 3.67
CA LEU A 82 4.02 -8.65 4.74
C LEU A 82 2.77 -8.72 5.65
N GLU A 83 1.57 -8.78 5.06
CA GLU A 83 0.34 -8.89 5.84
C GLU A 83 0.32 -10.13 6.72
N LYS A 84 0.65 -11.29 6.15
CA LYS A 84 0.67 -12.57 6.87
C LYS A 84 1.67 -12.55 8.03
N GLU A 85 2.88 -12.05 7.79
CA GLU A 85 3.91 -11.97 8.84
C GLU A 85 3.54 -10.97 9.94
N VAL A 86 2.93 -9.83 9.59
CA VAL A 86 2.47 -8.85 10.60
C VAL A 86 1.34 -9.42 11.44
N HIS A 87 0.34 -10.06 10.82
CA HIS A 87 -0.75 -10.71 11.57
C HIS A 87 -0.21 -11.80 12.50
N ARG A 88 0.69 -12.66 12.01
CA ARG A 88 1.37 -13.68 12.80
C ARG A 88 2.12 -13.07 13.99
N PHE A 89 2.92 -12.02 13.77
CA PHE A 89 3.69 -11.34 14.80
C PHE A 89 2.79 -10.80 15.94
N TYR A 90 1.59 -10.33 15.61
CA TYR A 90 0.61 -9.82 16.60
C TYR A 90 -0.39 -10.88 17.09
N GLY A 91 -0.22 -12.17 16.75
CA GLY A 91 -1.13 -13.24 17.14
C GLY A 91 -2.56 -13.05 16.59
N LYS A 92 -2.68 -12.51 15.39
CA LYS A 92 -3.95 -12.31 14.68
C LYS A 92 -4.08 -13.29 13.52
N GLU A 93 -5.31 -13.71 13.26
CA GLU A 93 -5.64 -14.48 12.07
C GLU A 93 -5.65 -13.56 10.84
N TYR A 94 -5.10 -14.07 9.74
CA TYR A 94 -5.12 -13.41 8.44
C TYR A 94 -6.33 -13.90 7.64
N PHE A 95 -7.11 -12.97 7.10
CA PHE A 95 -8.27 -13.30 6.27
C PHE A 95 -8.10 -12.70 4.86
N GLU A 96 -8.20 -13.52 3.82
CA GLU A 96 -8.02 -13.09 2.42
C GLU A 96 -9.14 -12.18 1.91
N ASP A 97 -10.33 -12.26 2.51
CA ASP A 97 -11.45 -11.36 2.25
C ASP A 97 -11.27 -9.99 2.93
N LYS A 98 -10.13 -9.76 3.61
CA LYS A 98 -9.71 -8.49 4.23
C LYS A 98 -8.36 -8.06 3.67
N GLY A 99 -7.94 -6.83 3.98
CA GLY A 99 -6.62 -6.32 3.56
C GLY A 99 -6.51 -6.00 2.06
N ILE A 100 -5.34 -6.30 1.47
CA ILE A 100 -4.99 -5.84 0.11
C ILE A 100 -5.91 -6.40 -0.98
N LEU A 101 -6.32 -7.67 -0.90
CA LEU A 101 -7.12 -8.30 -1.95
C LEU A 101 -8.52 -7.68 -2.03
N LYS A 102 -9.16 -7.47 -0.88
CA LYS A 102 -10.42 -6.73 -0.80
C LYS A 102 -10.27 -5.31 -1.34
N TRP A 103 -9.24 -4.60 -0.90
CA TRP A 103 -9.01 -3.23 -1.36
C TRP A 103 -8.78 -3.13 -2.87
N ILE A 104 -8.01 -4.05 -3.46
CA ILE A 104 -7.85 -4.16 -4.91
C ILE A 104 -9.21 -4.36 -5.58
N LYS A 105 -10.00 -5.35 -5.13
CA LYS A 105 -11.31 -5.66 -5.71
C LYS A 105 -12.26 -4.45 -5.69
N GLU A 106 -12.27 -3.69 -4.59
CA GLU A 106 -13.15 -2.52 -4.42
C GLU A 106 -12.67 -1.28 -5.17
N ASN A 107 -11.38 -1.19 -5.51
CA ASN A 107 -10.78 0.02 -6.10
C ASN A 107 -10.18 -0.24 -7.49
N GLN A 108 -10.44 -1.40 -8.07
CA GLN A 108 -9.93 -1.76 -9.39
C GLN A 108 -10.55 -0.86 -10.44
N LYS A 109 -9.70 -0.36 -11.33
CA LYS A 109 -10.08 0.39 -12.53
C LYS A 109 -9.79 -0.39 -13.80
#